data_AF-A0A7X8UKL8-F1
#
_entry.id   AF-A0A7X8UKL8-F1
#
_cell.length_a   1.000
_cell.length_b   1.000
_cell.length_c   1.000
_cell.angle_alpha   90.00
_cell.angle_beta   90.00
_cell.angle_gamma   90.00
#
_symmetry.space_group_name_H-M   'P 1'
#
loop_
_entity.id
_entity.type
_entity.pdbx_description
1 polymer ?
#
loop_
_entity_poly.entity_id
_entity_poly.type
_entity_poly.pdbx_seq_one_letter_code
_entity_poly.pdbx_strand_id
1 'polypeptide(L)'
;MPDPDPNYDHVAPGAKSGVRAGAAAGAPDAAAQGRSSQGHQDFLRELVRDDLTSGRIRSVVTRFPPEPNGYLHIGHAKSICLNFGIARQFGGQCNLRMDDTNPAKEDVEYVDSITADVKWLIDGWADHCLGLKPPGRLAEKISTESGA
;
A
#
# COMPACT_ATOMS: atom_id res chain seq x y z
N MET A 1 17.75 34.46 -2.17
CA MET A 1 18.91 33.70 -1.67
C MET A 1 18.38 32.51 -0.90
N PRO A 2 18.82 31.28 -1.19
CA PRO A 2 18.61 30.15 -0.27
C PRO A 2 19.60 30.26 0.91
N ASP A 3 19.14 29.91 2.11
CA ASP A 3 20.03 29.74 3.28
C ASP A 3 20.96 28.53 3.08
N PRO A 4 22.22 28.59 3.56
CA PRO A 4 23.12 27.44 3.57
C PRO A 4 22.77 26.43 4.67
N ASP A 5 22.66 25.16 4.29
CA ASP A 5 22.42 24.01 5.19
C ASP A 5 23.61 23.83 6.17
N PRO A 6 23.36 23.66 7.48
CA PRO A 6 24.41 23.55 8.49
C PRO A 6 25.18 22.21 8.54
N ASN A 7 24.82 21.18 7.76
CA ASN A 7 25.40 19.83 7.89
C ASN A 7 26.30 19.39 6.71
N TYR A 8 27.25 20.25 6.29
CA TYR A 8 28.28 19.91 5.29
C TYR A 8 29.68 19.82 5.90
N ASP A 9 29.96 18.74 6.64
CA ASP A 9 31.28 18.48 7.24
C ASP A 9 32.32 18.03 6.20
N HIS A 10 33.29 18.91 5.93
CA HIS A 10 34.46 18.60 5.11
C HIS A 10 35.52 17.81 5.91
N VAL A 11 35.90 16.63 5.39
CA VAL A 11 36.99 15.81 5.94
C VAL A 11 38.37 16.43 5.64
N ALA A 12 39.24 16.47 6.66
CA ALA A 12 40.67 16.82 6.53
C ALA A 12 41.59 15.81 7.26
N PRO A 13 42.84 15.52 6.79
CA PRO A 13 43.63 14.37 7.28
C PRO A 13 44.90 14.69 8.13
N GLY A 14 45.20 13.80 9.10
CA GLY A 14 46.49 13.65 9.82
C GLY A 14 46.78 14.69 10.92
N ALA A 15 47.61 14.47 11.97
CA ALA A 15 48.31 13.30 12.55
C ALA A 15 48.83 13.72 13.97
N LYS A 16 49.52 12.96 14.86
CA LYS A 16 50.31 11.71 14.85
C LYS A 16 50.29 11.00 16.24
N SER A 17 50.63 9.71 16.27
CA SER A 17 51.37 8.92 17.30
C SER A 17 51.35 9.31 18.80
N GLY A 18 50.94 8.36 19.65
CA GLY A 18 51.27 8.31 21.09
C GLY A 18 51.07 6.90 21.67
N VAL A 19 52.13 6.29 22.22
CA VAL A 19 52.15 4.89 22.70
C VAL A 19 51.94 4.81 24.21
N ARG A 20 51.09 3.86 24.67
CA ARG A 20 51.31 3.06 25.90
C ARG A 20 50.40 1.82 25.93
N ALA A 21 50.91 0.73 26.51
CA ALA A 21 50.25 -0.56 26.58
C ALA A 21 49.68 -0.86 27.98
N GLY A 22 48.61 -1.67 28.02
CA GLY A 22 47.97 -2.24 29.21
C GLY A 22 46.99 -3.33 28.76
N ALA A 23 46.89 -4.44 29.50
CA ALA A 23 46.43 -5.72 28.95
C ALA A 23 45.09 -6.26 29.52
N ALA A 24 44.62 -7.32 28.87
CA ALA A 24 43.73 -8.40 29.35
C ALA A 24 42.20 -8.26 29.18
N ALA A 25 41.71 -9.00 28.17
CA ALA A 25 40.60 -9.96 28.20
C ALA A 25 39.21 -9.56 28.77
N GLY A 26 38.21 -9.56 27.88
CA GLY A 26 36.79 -9.50 28.25
C GLY A 26 35.88 -9.70 27.04
N ALA A 27 35.58 -10.96 26.71
CA ALA A 27 34.48 -11.37 25.85
C ALA A 27 33.64 -12.42 26.63
N PRO A 28 32.34 -12.58 26.38
CA PRO A 28 31.57 -12.04 25.26
C PRO A 28 30.49 -11.03 25.70
N ASP A 29 29.92 -10.29 24.74
CA ASP A 29 28.47 -10.13 24.72
C ASP A 29 27.95 -10.58 23.35
N ALA A 30 26.78 -11.22 23.38
CA ALA A 30 26.23 -11.94 22.25
C ALA A 30 25.75 -11.00 21.14
N ALA A 31 25.63 -11.54 19.94
CA ALA A 31 25.06 -10.82 18.81
C ALA A 31 23.75 -10.14 19.21
N ALA A 32 23.72 -8.80 19.14
CA ALA A 32 22.50 -8.01 19.17
C ALA A 32 21.69 -8.31 17.91
N GLN A 33 21.01 -9.45 17.93
CA GLN A 33 20.05 -9.84 16.91
C GLN A 33 18.97 -8.76 16.93
N GLY A 34 19.01 -7.89 15.90
CA GLY A 34 17.97 -6.90 15.70
C GLY A 34 16.65 -7.64 15.64
N ARG A 35 15.81 -7.44 16.66
CA ARG A 35 14.45 -7.98 16.69
C ARG A 35 13.77 -7.49 15.43
N SER A 36 13.57 -8.39 14.47
CA SER A 36 12.74 -8.09 13.32
C SER A 36 11.38 -7.70 13.88
N SER A 37 10.95 -6.47 13.60
CA SER A 37 9.57 -6.08 13.79
C SER A 37 8.74 -6.86 12.76
N GLN A 38 8.48 -8.13 13.08
CA GLN A 38 7.33 -8.88 12.57
C GLN A 38 6.09 -8.12 13.06
N GLY A 39 5.81 -7.01 12.39
CA GLY A 39 4.72 -6.12 12.70
C GLY A 39 3.44 -6.92 12.59
N HIS A 40 2.65 -6.88 13.66
CA HIS A 40 1.38 -7.59 13.77
C HIS A 40 0.55 -7.30 12.52
N GLN A 41 0.45 -8.31 11.64
CA GLN A 41 -0.35 -8.21 10.44
C GLN A 41 -1.82 -8.30 10.88
N ASP A 42 -2.70 -7.50 10.28
CA ASP A 42 -4.12 -7.69 10.52
C ASP A 42 -4.63 -8.99 9.88
N PHE A 43 -5.74 -9.50 10.42
CA PHE A 43 -6.35 -10.77 10.01
C PHE A 43 -6.71 -10.85 8.51
N LEU A 44 -6.89 -9.71 7.82
CA LEU A 44 -7.17 -9.72 6.37
C LEU A 44 -5.90 -10.09 5.58
N ARG A 45 -4.74 -9.61 6.01
CA ARG A 45 -3.44 -9.95 5.41
C ARG A 45 -3.03 -11.40 5.69
N GLU A 46 -3.44 -11.94 6.83
CA GLU A 46 -3.30 -13.37 7.14
C GLU A 46 -4.18 -14.21 6.21
N LEU A 47 -5.49 -13.93 6.15
CA LEU A 47 -6.42 -14.63 5.26
C LEU A 47 -6.01 -14.57 3.77
N VAL A 48 -5.57 -13.41 3.27
CA VAL A 48 -5.09 -13.26 1.89
C VAL A 48 -3.82 -14.10 1.64
N ARG A 49 -2.91 -14.18 2.62
CA ARG A 49 -1.72 -15.05 2.52
C ARG A 49 -2.11 -16.52 2.46
N ASP A 50 -3.03 -16.95 3.32
CA ASP A 50 -3.47 -18.35 3.38
C ASP A 50 -4.24 -18.76 2.11
N ASP A 51 -5.10 -17.89 1.58
CA ASP A 51 -5.81 -18.11 0.31
C ASP A 51 -4.86 -18.18 -0.91
N LEU A 52 -3.74 -17.44 -0.89
CA LEU A 52 -2.68 -17.54 -1.90
C LEU A 52 -1.85 -18.82 -1.72
N THR A 53 -1.42 -19.14 -0.49
CA THR A 53 -0.57 -20.30 -0.19
C THR A 53 -1.29 -21.63 -0.42
N SER A 54 -2.60 -21.69 -0.15
CA SER A 54 -3.45 -22.84 -0.47
C SER A 54 -3.80 -22.95 -1.96
N GLY A 55 -3.48 -21.93 -2.78
CA GLY A 55 -3.84 -21.87 -4.20
C GLY A 55 -5.32 -21.62 -4.48
N ARG A 56 -6.13 -21.28 -3.45
CA ARG A 56 -7.55 -20.93 -3.59
C ARG A 56 -7.76 -19.72 -4.49
N ILE A 57 -6.86 -18.74 -4.42
CA ILE A 57 -6.79 -17.61 -5.35
C ILE A 57 -5.41 -17.56 -6.00
N ARG A 58 -5.36 -17.16 -7.28
CA ARG A 58 -4.10 -17.02 -8.04
C ARG A 58 -3.49 -15.62 -7.98
N SER A 59 -4.30 -14.62 -7.63
CA SER A 59 -3.92 -13.22 -7.56
C SER A 59 -4.90 -12.46 -6.65
N VAL A 60 -4.45 -11.37 -6.07
CA VAL A 60 -5.28 -10.52 -5.19
C VAL A 60 -5.98 -9.45 -6.02
N VAL A 61 -7.31 -9.37 -5.87
CA VAL A 61 -8.11 -8.27 -6.43
C VAL A 61 -9.01 -7.71 -5.33
N THR A 62 -8.69 -6.51 -4.86
CA THR A 62 -9.50 -5.74 -3.90
C THR A 62 -10.39 -4.73 -4.63
N ARG A 63 -11.23 -4.01 -3.90
CA ARG A 63 -12.07 -2.94 -4.47
C ARG A 63 -12.35 -1.84 -3.45
N PHE A 64 -12.37 -0.60 -3.90
CA PHE A 64 -12.98 0.51 -3.18
C PHE A 64 -14.29 0.87 -3.90
N PRO A 65 -15.47 0.61 -3.29
CA PRO A 65 -16.76 0.86 -3.92
C PRO A 65 -17.50 2.06 -3.27
N PRO A 66 -17.15 3.31 -3.58
CA PRO A 66 -17.87 4.49 -3.07
C PRO A 66 -19.20 4.70 -3.81
N GLU A 67 -20.21 5.16 -3.11
CA GLU A 67 -21.44 5.67 -3.73
C GLU A 67 -21.18 7.07 -4.31
N PRO A 68 -21.52 7.36 -5.58
CA PRO A 68 -21.25 8.64 -6.24
C PRO A 68 -22.32 9.70 -5.90
N ASN A 69 -22.60 9.89 -4.60
CA ASN A 69 -23.65 10.79 -4.10
C ASN A 69 -23.15 11.86 -3.09
N GLY A 70 -21.83 11.99 -2.95
CA GLY A 70 -21.17 12.96 -2.09
C GLY A 70 -19.64 12.90 -2.19
N TYR A 71 -18.96 13.90 -1.63
CA TYR A 71 -17.49 13.97 -1.60
C TYR A 71 -16.86 12.97 -0.62
N LEU A 72 -15.62 12.55 -0.90
CA LEU A 72 -14.88 11.72 0.04
C LEU A 72 -14.38 12.54 1.24
N HIS A 73 -14.75 12.11 2.45
CA HIS A 73 -14.14 12.59 3.69
C HIS A 73 -13.05 11.62 4.21
N ILE A 74 -12.29 12.05 5.23
CA ILE A 74 -11.16 11.30 5.84
C ILE A 74 -11.47 9.86 6.27
N GLY A 75 -12.74 9.51 6.51
CA GLY A 75 -13.15 8.13 6.81
C GLY A 75 -12.88 7.16 5.65
N HIS A 76 -13.05 7.63 4.41
CA HIS A 76 -12.78 6.84 3.21
C HIS A 76 -11.29 6.54 3.03
N ALA A 77 -10.38 7.43 3.48
CA ALA A 77 -8.94 7.23 3.38
C ALA A 77 -8.51 5.91 4.04
N LYS A 78 -9.14 5.49 5.15
CA LYS A 78 -8.88 4.18 5.76
C LYS A 78 -9.22 3.01 4.82
N SER A 79 -10.35 3.09 4.12
CA SER A 79 -10.79 2.04 3.17
C SER A 79 -9.91 2.01 1.93
N ILE A 80 -9.53 3.18 1.39
CA ILE A 80 -8.61 3.31 0.26
C ILE A 80 -7.25 2.71 0.65
N CYS A 81 -6.61 3.20 1.72
CA CYS A 81 -5.31 2.71 2.16
C CYS A 81 -5.30 1.21 2.49
N LEU A 82 -6.41 0.66 3.02
CA LEU A 82 -6.53 -0.77 3.25
C LEU A 82 -6.57 -1.57 1.94
N ASN A 83 -7.48 -1.22 1.01
CA ASN A 83 -7.68 -1.99 -0.22
C ASN A 83 -6.49 -1.88 -1.17
N PHE A 84 -5.97 -0.67 -1.39
CA PHE A 84 -4.77 -0.45 -2.21
C PHE A 84 -3.51 -0.99 -1.53
N GLY A 85 -3.39 -0.87 -0.20
CA GLY A 85 -2.28 -1.43 0.56
C GLY A 85 -2.20 -2.96 0.50
N ILE A 86 -3.35 -3.65 0.55
CA ILE A 86 -3.42 -5.11 0.36
C ILE A 86 -3.08 -5.47 -1.09
N ALA A 87 -3.67 -4.79 -2.09
CA ALA A 87 -3.34 -5.04 -3.50
C ALA A 87 -1.83 -4.91 -3.76
N ARG A 88 -1.22 -3.78 -3.36
CA ARG A 88 0.22 -3.52 -3.48
C ARG A 88 1.07 -4.60 -2.80
N GLN A 89 0.74 -4.95 -1.55
CA GLN A 89 1.54 -5.90 -0.75
C GLN A 89 1.63 -7.30 -1.39
N PHE A 90 0.62 -7.71 -2.14
CA PHE A 90 0.54 -9.03 -2.76
C PHE A 90 0.63 -8.99 -4.31
N GLY A 91 1.10 -7.89 -4.90
CA GLY A 91 1.28 -7.75 -6.36
C GLY A 91 -0.03 -7.82 -7.15
N GLY A 92 -1.14 -7.41 -6.54
CA GLY A 92 -2.50 -7.47 -7.07
C GLY A 92 -3.04 -6.13 -7.57
N GLN A 93 -4.35 -6.09 -7.79
CA GLN A 93 -5.08 -4.92 -8.29
C GLN A 93 -6.16 -4.46 -7.29
N CYS A 94 -6.46 -3.16 -7.24
CA CYS A 94 -7.57 -2.59 -6.49
C CYS A 94 -8.51 -1.84 -7.44
N ASN A 95 -9.74 -2.33 -7.59
CA ASN A 95 -10.73 -1.72 -8.47
C ASN A 95 -11.44 -0.54 -7.80
N LEU A 96 -11.39 0.65 -8.42
CA LEU A 96 -12.31 1.74 -8.10
C LEU A 96 -13.63 1.48 -8.85
N ARG A 97 -14.73 1.28 -8.11
CA ARG A 97 -16.06 1.00 -8.66
C ARG A 97 -17.07 1.95 -8.06
N MET A 98 -17.60 2.90 -8.83
CA MET A 98 -18.75 3.68 -8.37
C MET A 98 -19.92 2.73 -8.11
N ASP A 99 -20.53 2.79 -6.94
CA ASP A 99 -21.67 1.93 -6.58
C ASP A 99 -22.99 2.59 -7.00
N ASP A 100 -23.21 2.58 -8.31
CA ASP A 100 -24.28 3.22 -9.10
C ASP A 100 -25.65 2.53 -8.95
N THR A 101 -26.03 2.24 -7.71
CA THR A 101 -27.29 1.54 -7.38
C THR A 101 -28.54 2.42 -7.48
N ASN A 102 -28.39 3.72 -7.75
CA ASN A 102 -29.49 4.69 -7.77
C ASN A 102 -29.30 5.78 -8.85
N PRO A 103 -29.84 5.58 -10.07
CA PRO A 103 -29.67 6.49 -11.21
C PRO A 103 -30.33 7.87 -11.04
N ALA A 104 -31.01 8.13 -9.92
CA ALA A 104 -31.60 9.44 -9.60
C ALA A 104 -30.67 10.35 -8.77
N LYS A 105 -29.48 9.88 -8.37
CA LYS A 105 -28.54 10.61 -7.50
C LYS A 105 -27.10 10.67 -8.00
N GLU A 106 -26.85 10.21 -9.22
CA GLU A 106 -25.53 10.21 -9.83
C GLU A 106 -25.24 11.59 -10.43
N ASP A 107 -24.39 12.37 -9.77
CA ASP A 107 -23.77 13.55 -10.37
C ASP A 107 -22.38 13.18 -10.91
N VAL A 108 -22.08 13.65 -12.12
CA VAL A 108 -20.75 13.51 -12.74
C VAL A 108 -19.69 14.20 -11.86
N GLU A 109 -20.06 15.29 -11.18
CA GLU A 109 -19.19 15.99 -10.22
C GLU A 109 -18.65 15.05 -9.13
N TYR A 110 -19.49 14.19 -8.54
CA TYR A 110 -19.05 13.25 -7.51
C TYR A 110 -18.17 12.15 -8.09
N VAL A 111 -18.50 11.62 -9.29
CA VAL A 111 -17.67 10.62 -9.99
C VAL A 111 -16.27 11.17 -10.26
N ASP A 112 -16.18 12.40 -10.73
CA ASP A 112 -14.91 13.08 -11.04
C ASP A 112 -14.12 13.40 -9.76
N SER A 113 -14.76 13.96 -8.72
CA SER A 113 -14.10 14.25 -7.44
C SER A 113 -13.58 12.99 -6.76
N ILE A 114 -14.40 11.94 -6.65
CA ILE A 114 -14.00 10.64 -6.07
C ILE A 114 -12.79 10.08 -6.83
N THR A 115 -12.81 10.17 -8.17
CA THR A 115 -11.70 9.68 -9.00
C THR A 115 -10.42 10.51 -8.80
N ALA A 116 -10.54 11.83 -8.65
CA ALA A 116 -9.41 12.72 -8.38
C ALA A 116 -8.81 12.48 -6.98
N ASP A 117 -9.66 12.41 -5.94
CA ASP A 117 -9.25 12.19 -4.55
C ASP A 117 -8.55 10.84 -4.36
N VAL A 118 -9.09 9.77 -4.97
CA VAL A 118 -8.47 8.43 -4.93
C VAL A 118 -7.11 8.45 -5.63
N LYS A 119 -6.99 9.06 -6.82
CA LYS A 119 -5.72 9.17 -7.55
C LYS A 119 -4.68 9.96 -6.76
N TRP A 120 -5.07 11.11 -6.19
CA TRP A 120 -4.20 11.93 -5.35
C TRP A 120 -3.69 11.15 -4.13
N LEU A 121 -4.56 10.40 -3.45
CA LEU A 121 -4.18 9.68 -2.23
C LEU A 121 -3.26 8.47 -2.49
N ILE A 122 -3.35 7.81 -3.65
CA ILE A 122 -2.54 6.62 -3.99
C ILE A 122 -1.25 6.95 -4.77
N ASP A 123 -1.06 8.20 -5.18
CA ASP A 123 0.05 8.62 -6.05
C ASP A 123 1.42 8.30 -5.43
N GLY A 124 2.35 7.87 -6.28
CA GLY A 124 3.70 7.47 -5.88
C GLY A 124 3.82 6.21 -5.01
N TRP A 125 2.73 5.54 -4.62
CA TRP A 125 2.83 4.32 -3.80
C TRP A 125 1.88 3.15 -4.15
N ALA A 126 0.69 3.38 -4.72
CA ALA A 126 -0.20 2.30 -5.18
C ALA A 126 -1.04 2.66 -6.44
N ASP A 127 -0.68 3.74 -7.12
CA ASP A 127 -1.14 4.13 -8.46
C ASP A 127 -1.16 2.96 -9.46
N HIS A 128 -0.09 2.18 -9.53
CA HIS A 128 0.08 1.01 -10.39
C HIS A 128 -0.87 -0.16 -10.07
N CYS A 129 -1.54 -0.14 -8.90
CA CYS A 129 -2.57 -1.11 -8.54
C CYS A 129 -3.98 -0.68 -9.00
N LEU A 130 -4.18 0.53 -9.54
CA LEU A 130 -5.51 1.05 -9.86
C LEU A 130 -6.16 0.27 -11.02
N GLY A 131 -7.28 -0.40 -10.71
CA GLY A 131 -8.20 -0.95 -11.70
C GLY A 131 -9.38 -0.02 -11.93
N LEU A 132 -9.67 0.26 -13.21
CA LEU A 132 -10.87 0.94 -13.66
C LEU A 132 -11.61 0.04 -14.66
N LYS A 133 -12.94 0.11 -14.67
CA LYS A 133 -13.76 -0.62 -15.65
C LYS A 133 -13.44 -0.09 -17.06
N PRO A 134 -13.03 -0.94 -18.02
CA PRO A 134 -12.83 -0.49 -19.39
C PRO A 134 -14.15 0.02 -19.99
N PRO A 135 -14.18 1.15 -20.70
CA PRO A 135 -15.38 1.62 -21.37
C PRO A 135 -15.90 0.56 -22.35
N GLY A 136 -17.22 0.32 -22.33
CA GLY A 136 -17.90 -0.63 -23.21
C GLY A 136 -17.93 -2.10 -22.77
N ARG A 137 -17.20 -2.53 -21.72
CA ARG A 137 -17.29 -3.91 -21.21
C ARG A 137 -18.46 -4.07 -20.23
N LEU A 138 -19.55 -4.69 -20.69
CA LEU A 138 -20.61 -5.21 -19.80
C LEU A 138 -20.07 -6.40 -19.00
N ALA A 139 -20.66 -6.65 -17.82
CA ALA A 139 -20.34 -7.85 -17.06
C ALA A 139 -20.81 -9.08 -17.85
N GLU A 140 -19.86 -9.94 -18.23
CA GLU A 140 -20.17 -11.22 -18.88
C GLU A 140 -21.04 -12.04 -17.92
N LYS A 141 -22.22 -12.45 -18.37
CA LYS A 141 -23.11 -13.30 -17.58
C LYS A 141 -22.38 -14.62 -17.34
N ILE A 142 -22.10 -14.93 -16.08
CA ILE A 142 -21.62 -16.27 -15.70
C ILE A 142 -22.79 -17.22 -15.99
N SER A 143 -22.69 -17.91 -17.13
CA SER A 143 -23.65 -18.93 -17.53
C SER A 143 -23.42 -20.17 -16.69
N THR A 144 -24.24 -20.36 -15.65
CA THR A 144 -24.22 -21.57 -14.83
C THR A 144 -24.79 -22.74 -15.60
N GLU A 145 -24.01 -23.34 -16.50
CA GLU A 145 -24.28 -24.68 -17.01
C GLU A 145 -23.75 -25.71 -16.01
N SER A 146 -24.56 -25.98 -14.99
CA SER A 146 -24.38 -27.13 -14.10
C SER A 146 -24.72 -28.42 -14.89
N GLY A 147 -23.70 -29.09 -15.41
CA GLY A 147 -23.83 -30.41 -15.99
C GLY A 147 -24.33 -31.44 -14.97
N ALA A 148 -25.23 -32.32 -15.43
CA ALA A 148 -25.75 -33.47 -14.71
C ALA A 148 -24.87 -34.73 -14.92
#